data_AF-A0A7K3WHR0-F1
#
_entry.id   AF-A0A7K3WHR0-F1
#
_cell.length_a   1.000
_cell.length_b   1.000
_cell.length_c   1.000
_cell.angle_alpha   90.00
_cell.angle_beta   90.00
_cell.angle_gamma   90.00
#
_symmetry.space_group_name_H-M   'P 1'
#
loop_
_entity.id
_entity.type
_entity.pdbx_description
1 polymer ?
#
loop_
_entity_poly.entity_id
_entity_poly.type
_entity_poly.pdbx_seq_one_letter_code
_entity_poly.pdbx_strand_id
1 'polypeptide(L)'
;MLLAAGVVALLTLTPAGRGYAFGDPVTELRWYAAGLDSPGTLAQLLGNLLLLAPLAGLAVLRWPALGRGGRLLAAAVTAGATIELLQWTLSLGRVVSPLDALLNATGAVLVGGLVAASRRLRA
;
A
#
# COMPACT_ATOMS: atom_id res chain seq x y z
N MET A 1 -8.54 8.94 10.54
CA MET A 1 -7.10 8.86 10.23
C MET A 1 -6.35 7.93 11.17
N LEU A 2 -6.36 8.15 12.49
CA LEU A 2 -5.70 7.25 13.45
C LEU A 2 -6.21 5.81 13.36
N LEU A 3 -7.53 5.60 13.27
CA LEU A 3 -8.11 4.27 13.06
C LEU A 3 -7.58 3.59 11.79
N ALA A 4 -7.60 4.29 10.64
CA ALA A 4 -7.11 3.74 9.38
C ALA A 4 -5.61 3.39 9.44
N ALA A 5 -4.79 4.27 10.03
CA ALA A 5 -3.37 3.98 10.26
C ALA A 5 -3.16 2.79 11.22
N GLY A 6 -3.97 2.70 12.27
CA GLY A 6 -3.95 1.58 13.22
C GLY A 6 -4.34 0.25 12.56
N VAL A 7 -5.34 0.26 11.67
CA VAL A 7 -5.73 -0.92 10.88
C VAL A 7 -4.59 -1.33 9.93
N VAL A 8 -3.97 -0.39 9.21
CA VAL A 8 -2.80 -0.69 8.36
C VAL A 8 -1.68 -1.30 9.19
N ALA A 9 -1.35 -0.72 10.34
CA ALA A 9 -0.33 -1.25 11.24
C ALA A 9 -0.70 -2.65 11.75
N LEU A 10 -1.94 -2.89 12.14
CA LEU A 10 -2.41 -4.21 12.57
C LEU A 10 -2.26 -5.26 11.46
N LEU A 11 -2.66 -4.93 10.23
CA LEU A 11 -2.62 -5.87 9.10
C LEU A 11 -1.17 -6.19 8.65
N THR A 12 -0.25 -5.26 8.84
CA THR A 12 1.11 -5.36 8.28
C THR A 12 2.19 -5.68 9.30
N LEU A 13 2.01 -5.26 10.55
CA LEU A 13 3.01 -5.38 11.61
C LEU A 13 2.69 -6.48 12.63
N THR A 14 1.57 -7.19 12.47
CA THR A 14 1.32 -8.41 13.24
C THR A 14 2.27 -9.53 12.77
N PRO A 15 3.05 -10.15 13.67
CA PRO A 15 3.94 -11.24 13.32
C PRO A 15 3.17 -12.43 12.70
N ALA A 16 3.68 -12.95 11.58
CA ALA A 16 3.20 -14.18 10.94
C ALA A 16 4.16 -15.36 11.13
N GLY A 17 5.31 -15.13 11.77
CA GLY A 17 6.34 -16.14 12.01
C GLY A 17 7.61 -15.50 12.56
N ARG A 18 8.77 -16.06 12.19
CA ARG A 18 10.10 -15.54 12.53
C ARG A 18 10.90 -15.27 11.25
N GLY A 19 11.81 -14.29 11.30
CA GLY A 19 12.68 -13.96 10.17
C GLY A 19 11.95 -13.18 9.08
N TYR A 20 12.42 -13.25 7.84
CA TYR A 20 11.75 -12.68 6.68
C TYR A 20 12.07 -13.51 5.44
N ALA A 21 11.20 -13.42 4.44
CA ALA A 21 11.50 -13.88 3.08
C ALA A 21 11.57 -12.66 2.16
N PHE A 22 12.42 -12.68 1.14
CA PHE A 22 12.49 -11.59 0.16
C PHE A 22 11.68 -11.97 -1.09
N GLY A 23 10.77 -11.09 -1.49
CA GLY A 23 10.00 -11.21 -2.71
C GLY A 23 10.79 -10.72 -3.92
N ASP A 24 11.22 -11.61 -4.80
CA ASP A 24 11.84 -11.22 -6.07
C ASP A 24 10.80 -10.53 -6.97
N PRO A 25 10.98 -9.24 -7.35
CA PRO A 25 9.95 -8.48 -8.04
C PRO A 25 9.56 -9.07 -9.39
N VAL A 26 10.49 -9.68 -10.12
CA VAL A 26 10.22 -10.27 -11.44
C VAL A 26 9.37 -11.53 -11.30
N THR A 27 9.70 -12.38 -10.32
CA THR A 27 8.94 -13.59 -10.01
C THR A 27 7.52 -13.25 -9.55
N GLU A 28 7.37 -12.29 -8.64
CA GLU A 28 6.05 -11.86 -8.16
C GLU A 28 5.21 -11.22 -9.27
N LEU A 29 5.82 -10.41 -10.14
CA LEU A 29 5.12 -9.81 -11.27
C LEU A 29 4.58 -10.89 -12.23
N ARG A 30 5.39 -11.91 -12.53
CA ARG A 30 4.95 -13.07 -13.35
C ARG A 30 3.84 -13.85 -12.65
N TRP A 31 3.95 -14.04 -11.33
CA TRP A 31 2.93 -14.71 -10.53
C TRP A 31 1.58 -13.98 -10.58
N TYR A 32 1.57 -12.66 -10.40
CA TYR A 32 0.36 -11.86 -10.57
C TYR A 32 -0.20 -11.96 -11.99
N ALA A 33 0.64 -11.84 -13.02
CA ALA A 33 0.22 -11.87 -14.41
C ALA A 33 -0.38 -13.23 -14.83
N ALA A 34 0.17 -14.33 -14.32
CA ALA A 34 -0.25 -15.69 -14.67
C ALA A 34 -1.39 -16.22 -13.80
N GLY A 35 -1.68 -15.60 -12.66
CA GLY A 35 -2.58 -16.15 -11.65
C GLY A 35 -3.85 -15.35 -11.39
N LEU A 36 -4.29 -14.46 -12.29
CA LEU A 36 -5.49 -13.62 -12.06
C LEU A 36 -6.80 -14.39 -11.94
N ASP A 37 -6.84 -15.66 -12.34
CA ASP A 37 -7.96 -16.59 -12.14
C ASP A 37 -7.95 -17.25 -10.75
N SER A 38 -6.82 -17.18 -10.03
CA SER A 38 -6.69 -17.69 -8.67
C SER A 38 -7.29 -16.72 -7.65
N PRO A 39 -8.23 -17.17 -6.80
CA PRO A 39 -8.77 -16.36 -5.72
C PRO A 39 -7.70 -15.83 -4.76
N GLY A 40 -6.64 -16.61 -4.52
CA GLY A 40 -5.53 -16.20 -3.64
C GLY A 40 -4.71 -15.06 -4.23
N THR A 41 -4.37 -15.15 -5.51
CA THR A 41 -3.64 -14.09 -6.23
C THR A 41 -4.46 -12.81 -6.30
N LEU A 42 -5.76 -12.91 -6.60
CA LEU A 42 -6.66 -11.76 -6.59
C LEU A 42 -6.77 -11.14 -5.20
N ALA A 43 -6.93 -11.94 -4.15
CA ALA A 43 -7.00 -11.45 -2.79
C ALA A 43 -5.73 -10.67 -2.41
N GLN A 44 -4.55 -11.16 -2.79
CA GLN A 44 -3.29 -10.47 -2.49
C GLN A 44 -3.11 -9.19 -3.32
N LEU A 45 -3.44 -9.23 -4.62
CA LEU A 45 -3.39 -8.05 -5.49
C LEU A 45 -4.31 -6.94 -4.96
N LEU A 46 -5.57 -7.28 -4.69
CA LEU A 46 -6.55 -6.34 -4.16
C LEU A 46 -6.18 -5.90 -2.74
N GLY A 47 -5.69 -6.81 -1.91
CA GLY A 47 -5.23 -6.50 -0.55
C GLY A 47 -4.16 -5.41 -0.56
N ASN A 48 -3.13 -5.55 -1.39
CA ASN A 48 -2.07 -4.55 -1.52
C ASN A 48 -2.60 -3.23 -2.10
N LEU A 49 -3.35 -3.27 -3.21
CA LEU A 49 -3.93 -2.05 -3.79
C LEU A 49 -4.85 -1.31 -2.78
N LEU A 50 -5.58 -2.03 -1.93
CA LEU A 50 -6.53 -1.43 -0.99
C LEU A 50 -5.90 -1.04 0.35
N LEU A 51 -4.70 -1.52 0.68
CA LEU A 51 -4.11 -1.34 2.01
C LEU A 51 -3.96 0.13 2.41
N LEU A 52 -3.31 0.94 1.56
CA LEU A 52 -3.06 2.36 1.84
C LEU A 52 -4.11 3.30 1.25
N ALA A 53 -5.00 2.81 0.39
CA ALA A 53 -5.99 3.60 -0.33
C ALA A 53 -6.92 4.43 0.59
N PRO A 54 -7.58 3.86 1.62
CA PRO A 54 -8.44 4.61 2.52
C PRO A 54 -7.68 5.68 3.31
N LEU A 55 -6.47 5.35 3.77
CA LEU A 55 -5.62 6.28 4.52
C LEU A 55 -5.21 7.48 3.64
N ALA A 56 -4.86 7.23 2.38
CA ALA A 56 -4.53 8.28 1.41
C ALA A 56 -5.72 9.19 1.10
N GLY A 57 -6.91 8.61 0.89
CA GLY A 57 -8.14 9.38 0.70
C GLY A 57 -8.44 10.30 1.88
N LEU A 58 -8.39 9.76 3.12
CA LEU A 58 -8.58 10.54 4.34
C LEU A 58 -7.49 11.61 4.53
N ALA A 59 -6.24 11.30 4.19
CA ALA A 59 -5.13 12.26 4.29
C ALA A 59 -5.32 13.43 3.32
N VAL A 60 -5.76 13.19 2.09
CA VAL A 60 -6.08 14.25 1.12
C VAL A 60 -7.29 15.07 1.56
N LEU A 61 -8.31 14.45 2.16
CA LEU A 61 -9.45 15.18 2.73
C LEU A 61 -9.01 16.13 3.86
N ARG A 62 -8.12 15.66 4.73
CA ARG A 62 -7.60 16.41 5.88
C ARG A 62 -6.60 17.50 5.48
N TRP A 63 -5.75 17.19 4.50
CA TRP A 63 -4.68 18.05 4.00
C TRP A 63 -4.72 18.11 2.47
N PRO A 64 -5.53 19.01 1.88
CA PRO A 64 -5.69 19.10 0.43
C PRO A 64 -4.38 19.32 -0.35
N ALA A 65 -3.38 19.91 0.31
CA ALA A 65 -2.05 20.11 -0.25
C ALA A 65 -1.31 18.79 -0.60
N LEU A 66 -1.69 17.66 0.02
CA LEU A 66 -1.20 16.32 -0.35
C LEU A 66 -1.77 15.87 -1.70
N GLY A 67 -2.96 16.34 -2.10
CA GLY A 67 -3.58 16.03 -3.40
C GLY A 67 -2.86 16.64 -4.61
N ARG A 68 -1.64 17.16 -4.44
CA ARG A 68 -0.71 17.49 -5.53
C ARG A 68 0.03 16.21 -5.90
N GLY A 69 -0.04 15.77 -7.15
CA GLY A 69 0.41 14.44 -7.60
C GLY A 69 1.77 14.01 -7.04
N GLY A 70 2.81 14.86 -7.14
CA GLY A 70 4.13 14.55 -6.61
C GLY A 70 4.20 14.35 -5.09
N ARG A 71 3.41 15.10 -4.31
CA ARG A 71 3.37 14.96 -2.84
C ARG A 71 2.63 13.68 -2.42
N LEU A 72 1.52 13.38 -3.10
CA LEU A 72 0.79 12.15 -2.86
C LEU A 72 1.64 10.93 -3.19
N LEU A 73 2.30 10.93 -4.35
CA LEU A 73 3.19 9.85 -4.77
C LEU A 73 4.33 9.65 -3.77
N ALA A 74 5.04 10.72 -3.38
CA ALA A 74 6.12 10.64 -2.42
C ALA A 74 5.67 10.08 -1.06
N ALA A 75 4.52 10.54 -0.55
CA ALA A 75 3.95 10.04 0.70
C ALA A 75 3.56 8.56 0.60
N ALA A 76 2.94 8.16 -0.52
CA ALA A 76 2.50 6.79 -0.76
C ALA A 76 3.68 5.81 -0.86
N VAL A 77 4.72 6.15 -1.64
CA VAL A 77 5.95 5.35 -1.75
C VAL A 77 6.65 5.26 -0.40
N THR A 78 6.77 6.38 0.32
CA THR A 78 7.41 6.39 1.65
C THR A 78 6.66 5.50 2.63
N ALA A 79 5.32 5.55 2.65
CA ALA A 79 4.51 4.72 3.52
C ALA A 79 4.66 3.22 3.20
N GLY A 80 4.57 2.84 1.91
CA GLY A 80 4.78 1.46 1.48
C GLY A 80 6.18 0.94 1.84
N ALA A 81 7.23 1.69 1.51
CA ALA A 81 8.61 1.32 1.83
C ALA A 81 8.86 1.24 3.35
N THR A 82 8.22 2.10 4.14
CA THR A 82 8.33 2.05 5.61
C THR A 82 7.73 0.76 6.17
N ILE A 83 6.61 0.28 5.62
CA ILE A 83 6.01 -1.00 6.02
C ILE A 83 6.98 -2.15 5.76
N GLU A 84 7.52 -2.24 4.55
CA GLU A 84 8.50 -3.28 4.16
C GLU A 84 9.76 -3.21 5.03
N LEU A 85 10.27 -2.01 5.28
CA LEU A 85 11.45 -1.80 6.12
C LEU A 85 11.19 -2.25 7.56
N LEU A 86 10.01 -1.95 8.12
CA LEU A 86 9.63 -2.40 9.46
C LEU A 86 9.47 -3.93 9.51
N GLN A 87 8.85 -4.54 8.50
CA GLN A 87 8.72 -5.99 8.42
C GLN A 87 10.08 -6.70 8.35
N TRP A 88 11.02 -6.14 7.59
CA TRP A 88 12.39 -6.61 7.51
C TRP A 88 13.13 -6.48 8.85
N THR A 89 13.20 -5.25 9.38
CA THR A 89 13.96 -4.92 10.60
C THR A 89 13.43 -5.62 11.85
N LEU A 90 12.11 -5.80 11.94
CA LEU A 90 11.47 -6.49 13.06
C LEU A 90 11.37 -8.01 12.85
N SER A 91 11.77 -8.53 11.68
CA SER A 91 11.78 -9.97 11.38
C SER A 91 10.45 -10.67 11.70
N LEU A 92 9.35 -10.09 11.19
CA LEU A 92 7.97 -10.46 11.54
C LEU A 92 7.50 -11.80 10.95
N GLY A 93 8.38 -12.57 10.30
CA GLY A 93 8.03 -13.78 9.56
C GLY A 93 7.16 -13.50 8.33
N ARG A 94 7.32 -12.32 7.73
CA ARG A 94 6.57 -11.88 6.56
C ARG A 94 7.47 -11.83 5.32
N VAL A 95 6.87 -11.83 4.15
CA VAL A 95 7.56 -11.50 2.90
C VAL A 95 7.80 -10.00 2.88
N VAL A 96 9.02 -9.61 2.55
CA VAL A 96 9.42 -8.23 2.28
C VAL A 96 9.50 -8.10 0.76
N SER A 97 8.59 -7.33 0.17
CA SER A 97 8.40 -7.23 -1.27
C SER A 97 8.39 -5.76 -1.74
N PRO A 98 9.36 -5.36 -2.60
CA PRO A 98 9.29 -4.08 -3.29
C PRO A 98 8.04 -3.94 -4.17
N LEU A 99 7.50 -5.05 -4.69
CA LEU A 99 6.30 -5.03 -5.52
C LEU A 99 5.05 -4.76 -4.68
N ASP A 100 4.96 -5.33 -3.48
CA ASP A 100 3.87 -5.05 -2.54
C ASP A 100 3.87 -3.57 -2.12
N ALA A 101 5.03 -3.00 -1.81
CA ALA A 101 5.17 -1.56 -1.56
C ALA A 101 4.68 -0.70 -2.75
N LEU A 102 4.99 -1.11 -3.98
CA LEU A 102 4.56 -0.40 -5.18
C LEU A 102 3.05 -0.52 -5.40
N LEU A 103 2.45 -1.68 -5.17
CA LEU A 103 1.00 -1.88 -5.26
C LEU A 103 0.26 -1.05 -4.20
N ASN A 104 0.75 -1.07 -2.97
CA ASN A 104 0.26 -0.24 -1.87
C ASN A 104 0.28 1.26 -2.25
N ALA A 105 1.41 1.73 -2.80
CA ALA A 105 1.56 3.11 -3.23
C ALA A 105 0.65 3.45 -4.41
N THR A 106 0.49 2.53 -5.36
CA THR A 106 -0.38 2.69 -6.54
C THR A 106 -1.83 2.92 -6.11
N GLY A 107 -2.35 2.06 -5.24
CA GLY A 107 -3.72 2.21 -4.73
C GLY A 107 -3.93 3.50 -3.94
N ALA A 108 -2.96 3.91 -3.12
CA ALA A 108 -2.96 5.19 -2.43
C ALA A 108 -3.01 6.39 -3.39
N VAL A 109 -2.21 6.37 -4.46
CA VAL A 109 -2.18 7.44 -5.47
C VAL A 109 -3.51 7.50 -6.22
N LEU A 110 -4.07 6.36 -6.62
CA LEU A 110 -5.36 6.31 -7.31
C LEU A 110 -6.48 6.90 -6.45
N VAL A 111 -6.68 6.39 -5.24
CA VAL A 111 -7.78 6.85 -4.37
C VAL A 111 -7.56 8.27 -3.87
N GLY A 112 -6.35 8.62 -3.42
CA GLY A 112 -6.04 9.98 -3.00
C GLY A 112 -6.17 11.00 -4.15
N GLY A 113 -5.78 10.61 -5.37
CA GLY A 113 -5.93 11.40 -6.58
C GLY A 113 -7.39 11.63 -6.96
N LEU A 114 -8.21 10.58 -6.91
CA LEU A 114 -9.67 10.67 -7.15
C LEU A 114 -10.34 11.61 -6.14
N VAL A 115 -9.98 11.53 -4.87
CA VAL A 115 -10.47 12.44 -3.83
C VAL A 115 -10.03 13.88 -4.12
N ALA A 116 -8.77 14.10 -4.50
CA ALA A 116 -8.26 15.42 -4.84
C ALA A 116 -8.98 16.03 -6.05
N ALA A 117 -9.18 15.24 -7.11
CA ALA A 117 -9.90 15.64 -8.32
C ALA A 117 -11.36 15.99 -8.01
N SER A 118 -12.05 15.15 -7.25
CA SER A 118 -13.45 15.36 -6.85
C SER A 118 -13.64 16.66 -6.07
N ARG A 119 -12.65 17.08 -5.27
CA ARG A 119 -12.69 18.36 -4.55
C ARG A 119 -12.51 19.56 -5.46
N ARG A 120 -11.65 19.44 -6.48
CA ARG A 120 -11.41 20.52 -7.46
C ARG A 120 -12.64 20.77 -8.33
N LEU A 121 -13.41 19.73 -8.64
CA LEU A 121 -14.65 19.82 -9.42
C LEU A 121 -15.82 20.44 -8.63
N ARG A 122 -15.73 20.50 -7.30
CA ARG A 122 -16.79 21.02 -6.41
C ARG A 122 -16.49 22.42 -5.86
N ALA A 123 -15.31 22.96 -6.13
CA ALA A 123 -14.88 24.30 -5.75
C ALA A 123 -15.09 25.26 -6.92
#